data_AF-X1K4A0-F1
#
_entry.id   AF-X1K4A0-F1
#
_cell.length_a   1.000
_cell.length_b   1.000
_cell.length_c   1.000
_cell.angle_alpha   90.00
_cell.angle_beta   90.00
_cell.angle_gamma   90.00
#
_symmetry.space_group_name_H-M   'P 1'
#
loop_
_entity.id
_entity.type
_entity.pdbx_description
1 polymer ?
#
loop_
_entity_poly.entity_id
_entity_poly.type
_entity_poly.pdbx_seq_one_letter_code
_entity_poly.pdbx_strand_id
1 'polypeptide(L)' 'MISVIQYLNILTKDGKSLLFRNYGSSDVDRDLLAGFLSAFSGFMKEISQSDIKSTATDEFKYYLYDYR' A
#
# COMPACT_ATOMS: atom_id res chain seq x y z
N MET A 1 19.18 12.02 -2.27
CA MET A 1 18.09 12.33 -3.22
C MET A 1 16.78 12.16 -2.47
N ILE A 2 16.13 13.26 -2.07
CA ILE A 2 14.92 13.21 -1.23
C ILE A 2 13.74 12.95 -2.17
N SER A 3 13.40 11.67 -2.38
CA SER A 3 12.03 11.33 -2.73
C SER A 3 11.38 10.82 -1.44
N VAL A 4 10.54 11.66 -0.82
CA VAL A 4 9.79 11.28 0.39
C VAL A 4 8.83 10.12 0.11
N ILE A 5 8.45 9.95 -1.17
CA ILE A 5 7.55 8.90 -1.64
C ILE A 5 8.30 8.03 -2.65
N GLN A 6 8.39 6.73 -2.39
CA GLN A 6 9.06 5.76 -3.28
C GLN A 6 8.14 5.32 -4.42
N TYR A 7 6.86 5.12 -4.15
CA TYR A 7 5.85 4.83 -5.15
C TYR A 7 4.45 5.22 -4.65
N LEU A 8 3.55 5.42 -5.61
CA LEU A 8 2.12 5.59 -5.38
C LEU A 8 1.39 4.44 -6.04
N ASN A 9 0.55 3.73 -5.29
CA ASN A 9 -0.33 2.69 -5.81
C ASN A 9 -1.78 3.02 -5.43
N ILE A 10 -2.65 3.12 -6.42
CA ILE A 10 -4.09 3.28 -6.24
C ILE A 10 -4.73 1.96 -6.59
N LEU A 11 -5.40 1.36 -5.62
CA LEU A 11 -6.08 0.08 -5.78
C LEU A 11 -7.59 0.31 -5.97
N THR A 12 -8.21 -0.53 -6.78
CA THR A 12 -9.66 -0.69 -6.80
C THR A 12 -10.13 -1.41 -5.52
N LYS A 13 -11.43 -1.40 -5.26
CA LYS A 13 -12.02 -2.07 -4.08
C LYS A 13 -11.74 -3.58 -4.05
N ASP A 14 -11.56 -4.22 -5.21
CA ASP A 14 -11.19 -5.63 -5.35
C ASP A 14 -9.66 -5.87 -5.27
N GLY A 15 -8.88 -4.86 -4.90
CA GLY A 15 -7.43 -4.98 -4.66
C GLY A 15 -6.57 -4.95 -5.92
N LYS A 16 -7.15 -4.66 -7.11
CA LYS A 16 -6.39 -4.54 -8.35
C LYS A 16 -5.74 -3.17 -8.46
N SER A 17 -4.53 -3.10 -8.98
CA SER A 17 -3.86 -1.82 -9.21
C SER A 17 -4.47 -1.08 -10.39
N LEU A 18 -5.06 0.09 -10.11
CA LEU A 18 -5.60 1.03 -11.08
C LEU A 18 -4.51 1.99 -11.60
N LEU A 19 -3.67 2.49 -10.70
CA LEU A 19 -2.56 3.37 -11.01
C LEU A 19 -1.35 2.97 -10.19
N PHE A 20 -0.21 2.83 -10.85
CA PHE A 20 1.08 2.67 -10.17
C PHE A 20 2.09 3.65 -10.74
N ARG A 21 2.72 4.41 -9.85
CA ARG A 21 3.80 5.34 -10.18
C ARG A 21 5.00 5.01 -9.30
N ASN A 22 6.10 4.66 -9.92
CA ASN A 22 7.38 4.47 -9.25
C ASN A 22 8.21 5.75 -9.38
N TYR A 23 8.62 6.32 -8.25
CA TYR A 23 9.50 7.49 -8.17
C TYR A 23 10.89 7.12 -7.64
N GLY A 24 11.04 5.91 -7.11
CA GLY A 24 12.29 5.37 -6.60
C GLY A 24 13.12 4.71 -7.70
N SER A 25 14.33 4.29 -7.33
CA SER A 25 15.24 3.53 -8.19
C SER A 25 15.01 2.03 -8.15
N SER A 26 14.22 1.54 -7.19
CA SER A 26 13.96 0.12 -7.00
C SER A 26 12.80 -0.33 -7.88
N ASP A 27 13.00 -1.41 -8.62
CA ASP A 27 11.92 -2.03 -9.38
C ASP A 27 11.05 -2.86 -8.42
N VAL A 28 9.74 -2.62 -8.43
CA VAL A 28 8.80 -3.21 -7.47
C VAL A 28 7.76 -4.02 -8.22
N ASP A 29 7.56 -5.26 -7.82
CA ASP A 29 6.45 -6.08 -8.31
C ASP A 29 5.12 -5.52 -7.79
N ARG A 30 4.45 -4.77 -8.67
CA ARG A 30 3.21 -4.07 -8.39
C ARG A 30 2.09 -5.01 -7.95
N ASP A 31 1.95 -6.15 -8.62
CA ASP A 31 0.81 -7.03 -8.41
C ASP A 31 0.99 -7.82 -7.10
N LEU A 32 2.22 -8.24 -6.79
CA LEU A 32 2.56 -8.82 -5.51
C LEU A 32 2.34 -7.83 -4.36
N LEU A 33 2.82 -6.59 -4.51
CA LEU A 33 2.66 -5.58 -3.46
C LEU A 33 1.19 -5.21 -3.25
N ALA A 34 0.41 -5.06 -4.33
CA ALA A 34 -1.01 -4.78 -4.26
C ALA A 34 -1.78 -5.91 -3.55
N GLY A 35 -1.46 -7.16 -3.88
CA GLY A 35 -2.05 -8.34 -3.23
C GLY A 35 -1.71 -8.41 -1.75
N PHE A 36 -0.44 -8.20 -1.39
CA PHE A 36 0.01 -8.19 0.00
C PHE A 36 -0.70 -7.10 0.82
N LEU A 37 -0.68 -5.85 0.36
CA LEU A 37 -1.29 -4.73 1.10
C LEU A 37 -2.81 -4.89 1.24
N SER A 38 -3.49 -5.43 0.24
CA SER A 38 -4.93 -5.69 0.29
C SER A 38 -5.25 -6.75 1.35
N ALA A 39 -4.54 -7.88 1.35
CA ALA A 39 -4.74 -8.94 2.34
C ALA A 39 -4.37 -8.49 3.75
N PHE A 40 -3.23 -7.80 3.90
CA PHE A 40 -2.79 -7.22 5.16
C PHE A 40 -3.81 -6.25 5.74
N SER A 41 -4.33 -5.33 4.92
CA SER A 41 -5.31 -4.35 5.37
C SER A 41 -6.62 -5.00 5.83
N GLY A 42 -7.11 -6.01 5.10
CA GLY A 42 -8.31 -6.76 5.50
C GLY A 42 -8.12 -7.45 6.84
N PHE A 43 -7.04 -8.22 6.96
CA PHE A 43 -6.70 -8.95 8.18
C PHE A 43 -6.56 -8.04 9.41
N MET A 44 -5.81 -6.95 9.27
CA MET A 44 -5.57 -6.03 10.39
C MET A 44 -6.84 -5.23 10.78
N LYS A 45 -7.76 -5.00 9.84
CA LYS A 45 -9.05 -4.38 10.12
C LYS A 45 -9.94 -5.30 10.93
N GLU A 46 -9.93 -6.60 10.61
CA GLU A 46 -10.65 -7.63 11.39
C GLU A 46 -10.12 -7.75 12.81
N ILE A 47 -8.80 -7.73 13.01
CA ILE A 47 -8.20 -7.82 14.35
C ILE A 47 -8.46 -6.56 15.17
N SER A 48 -8.20 -5.38 14.58
CA SER A 48 -8.23 -4.13 15.33
C SER A 48 -9.63 -3.57 15.51
N GLN A 49 -10.62 -4.08 14.78
CA GLN A 49 -11.98 -3.52 14.70
C GLN A 49 -11.96 -2.02 14.34
N SER A 50 -10.93 -1.58 13.61
CA SER A 50 -10.66 -0.18 13.30
C SER A 50 -10.02 -0.03 11.92
N ASP A 51 -10.10 1.16 11.34
CA ASP A 51 -9.46 1.44 10.07
C ASP A 51 -7.95 1.65 10.25
N ILE A 52 -7.16 1.05 9.36
CA ILE A 52 -5.71 1.17 9.36
C ILE A 52 -5.31 2.34 8.47
N LYS A 53 -4.60 3.31 9.05
CA LYS A 53 -4.13 4.50 8.32
C LYS A 53 -2.74 4.31 7.70
N SER A 54 -1.91 3.47 8.31
CA SER A 54 -0.56 3.20 7.82
C SER A 54 0.03 1.94 8.44
N THR A 55 0.98 1.32 7.75
CA THR A 55 1.86 0.28 8.27
C THR A 55 3.32 0.58 7.91
N ALA A 56 4.28 0.07 8.66
CA ALA A 56 5.70 0.30 8.41
C ALA A 56 6.48 -1.01 8.53
N THR A 57 7.45 -1.17 7.63
CA THR A 57 8.55 -2.12 7.75
C THR A 57 9.83 -1.34 8.11
N ASP A 58 10.93 -2.05 8.29
CA ASP A 58 12.22 -1.41 8.60
C ASP A 58 12.68 -0.43 7.51
N GLU A 59 12.27 -0.67 6.25
CA GLU A 59 12.71 0.11 5.09
C GLU A 59 11.64 1.03 4.51
N PHE A 60 10.35 0.73 4.72
CA PHE A 60 9.25 1.46 4.07
C PHE A 60 8.11 1.78 5.03
N LYS A 61 7.49 2.94 4.82
CA LYS A 61 6.22 3.29 5.44
C LYS A 61 5.13 3.42 4.38
N TYR A 62 4.06 2.68 4.59
CA TYR A 62 2.89 2.59 3.72
C TYR A 62 1.75 3.40 4.34
N TYR A 63 1.21 4.35 3.60
CA TYR A 63 0.00 5.08 3.97
C TYR A 63 -1.19 4.50 3.21
N LEU A 64 -2.24 4.14 3.93
CA LEU A 64 -3.45 3.55 3.39
C LEU A 64 -4.59 4.56 3.50
N TYR A 65 -5.23 4.87 2.37
CA TYR A 65 -6.37 5.76 2.29
C TYR A 65 -7.55 5.02 1.67
N ASP A 66 -8.61 4.86 2.45
CA ASP A 66 -9.87 4.27 1.99
C ASP A 66 -10.89 5.40 1.77
N TYR A 67 -11.45 5.48 0.56
CA TYR A 67 -12.53 6.41 0.26
C TYR A 67 -13.85 5.73 0.64
N ARG A 68 -14.38 6.08 1.82
CA ARG A 68 -15.72 5.66 2.26
C ARG A 68 -16.81 6.21 1.36
#